data_AF-A0A6N4WSF4-F1
#
_entry.id   AF-A0A6N4WSF4-F1
#
_cell.length_a   1.000
_cell.length_b   1.000
_cell.length_c   1.000
_cell.angle_alpha   90.00
_cell.angle_beta   90.00
_cell.angle_gamma   90.00
#
_symmetry.space_group_name_H-M   'P 1'
#
loop_
_entity.id
_entity.type
_entity.pdbx_description
1 polymer ?
#
loop_
_entity_poly.entity_id
_entity_poly.type
_entity_poly.pdbx_seq_one_letter_code
_entity_poly.pdbx_strand_id
1 'polypeptide(L)'
;MNPFRTLIASLFCIHLKHATVIGGLMLCALSFANAGGGGHASHDDAQEFPISEATYHAMELEQAAETGEELGLIDQLKLRASADPINVVATVIFLLAVAHTFLATTFNKLAHKYEVEHHNAIALHTKKYVEGKDPVSFKSTLFHFLGEVEAIFGIWLIPLLLALVFMKPEGFEVAAHYIDNRNFTEPMFVVIIMAIASSRPVIQIAETCLRSVASIGKRTPAAWWLSILVVAPLLGSFITEPAAMTIAALLIGHQFYMLDPSPKFKYATLGLLFVNISVGGTLTHFAAPPVLMVANAWHWNMPFMFTHFGWRAVLGIVVATAVYFFIFKKEFKDLAARHEALEQSGADDEPEPAPYWIIIVHLGFVAWTVLTLHHPAFFIAGFLFFLAFTMATHHHQYDIKLKSPILVGFFLAGLVTHGGLQGWWISPVLSSLAEVPLFIGATILTAFNDNAAITFLASQVPVFSPDQFIAGQWISKTGAALANSQGLEYAVVAGAVTGGGLTVIANAPNPAGQSILSKYFKDGVSPFKLLLGALFPTLVMACVFIVLPH
;
A
#
# COMPACT_ATOMS: atom_id res chain seq x y z
N MET A 1 -33.61 2.86 -54.94
CA MET A 1 -32.44 2.98 -54.04
C MET A 1 -31.88 1.58 -53.80
N ASN A 2 -30.63 1.33 -54.19
CA ASN A 2 -30.12 -0.01 -54.51
C ASN A 2 -29.54 -0.70 -53.26
N PRO A 3 -30.10 -1.84 -52.78
CA PRO A 3 -29.69 -2.52 -51.54
C PRO A 3 -28.26 -3.11 -51.60
N PHE A 4 -27.64 -3.15 -52.78
CA PHE A 4 -26.26 -3.59 -52.98
C PHE A 4 -25.21 -2.58 -52.49
N ARG A 5 -25.51 -1.28 -52.48
CA ARG A 5 -24.56 -0.25 -52.00
C ARG A 5 -24.39 -0.27 -50.48
N THR A 6 -25.45 -0.62 -49.74
CA THR A 6 -25.43 -0.68 -48.28
C THR A 6 -24.67 -1.89 -47.76
N LEU A 7 -24.71 -3.01 -48.48
CA LEU A 7 -23.96 -4.22 -48.13
C LEU A 7 -22.45 -4.04 -48.36
N ILE A 8 -22.05 -3.39 -49.45
CA ILE A 8 -20.64 -3.09 -49.75
C ILE A 8 -20.05 -2.06 -48.77
N ALA A 9 -20.83 -1.04 -48.38
CA ALA A 9 -20.40 -0.07 -47.36
C ALA A 9 -20.28 -0.71 -45.96
N SER A 10 -21.15 -1.67 -45.62
CA SER A 10 -21.07 -2.47 -44.38
C SER A 10 -19.82 -3.36 -44.36
N LEU A 11 -19.52 -4.06 -45.45
CA LEU A 11 -18.33 -4.92 -45.58
C LEU A 11 -17.02 -4.14 -45.53
N PHE A 12 -16.95 -2.95 -46.16
CA PHE A 12 -15.77 -2.08 -46.09
C PHE A 12 -15.55 -1.47 -44.69
N CYS A 13 -16.63 -1.12 -43.98
CA CYS A 13 -16.53 -0.52 -42.65
C CYS A 13 -16.17 -1.55 -41.55
N ILE A 14 -16.55 -2.82 -41.74
CA ILE A 14 -16.12 -3.94 -40.87
C ILE A 14 -14.64 -4.24 -41.11
N HIS A 15 -14.15 -4.22 -42.36
CA HIS A 15 -12.73 -4.46 -42.63
C HIS A 15 -11.82 -3.32 -42.16
N LEU A 16 -12.27 -2.06 -42.18
CA LEU A 16 -11.42 -0.94 -41.76
C LEU A 16 -11.15 -0.93 -40.25
N LYS A 17 -12.14 -1.29 -39.42
CA LYS A 17 -11.97 -1.39 -37.95
C LYS A 17 -11.04 -2.54 -37.55
N HIS A 18 -11.06 -3.65 -38.28
CA HIS A 18 -10.12 -4.75 -38.07
C HIS A 18 -8.76 -4.43 -38.69
N ALA A 19 -8.67 -3.66 -39.78
CA ALA A 19 -7.41 -3.25 -40.39
C ALA A 19 -6.60 -2.30 -39.50
N THR A 20 -7.23 -1.46 -38.67
CA THR A 20 -6.50 -0.62 -37.69
C THR A 20 -5.96 -1.44 -36.52
N VAL A 21 -6.71 -2.45 -36.06
CA VAL A 21 -6.29 -3.37 -34.99
C VAL A 21 -5.21 -4.34 -35.49
N ILE A 22 -5.38 -4.88 -36.70
CA ILE A 22 -4.39 -5.74 -37.38
C ILE A 22 -3.15 -4.94 -37.77
N GLY A 23 -3.31 -3.67 -38.19
CA GLY A 23 -2.20 -2.76 -38.47
C GLY A 23 -1.41 -2.40 -37.21
N GLY A 24 -2.08 -2.16 -36.08
CA GLY A 24 -1.43 -1.96 -34.78
C GLY A 24 -0.72 -3.21 -34.27
N LEU A 25 -1.35 -4.40 -34.42
CA LEU A 25 -0.73 -5.68 -34.10
C LEU A 25 0.45 -6.02 -35.03
N MET A 26 0.40 -5.63 -36.31
CA MET A 26 1.51 -5.80 -37.25
C MET A 26 2.65 -4.81 -37.01
N LEU A 27 2.38 -3.57 -36.57
CA LEU A 27 3.42 -2.62 -36.15
C LEU A 27 4.13 -3.08 -34.86
N CYS A 28 3.39 -3.67 -33.91
CA CYS A 28 3.99 -4.38 -32.78
C CYS A 28 4.82 -5.58 -33.27
N ALA A 29 4.26 -6.44 -34.14
CA ALA A 29 4.95 -7.62 -34.64
C ALA A 29 6.21 -7.32 -35.48
N LEU A 30 6.22 -6.21 -36.23
CA LEU A 30 7.39 -5.74 -36.99
C LEU A 30 8.49 -5.20 -36.07
N SER A 31 8.11 -4.58 -34.94
CA SER A 31 9.07 -4.18 -33.89
C SER A 31 9.63 -5.41 -33.16
N PHE A 32 8.81 -6.44 -32.91
CA PHE A 32 9.26 -7.73 -32.35
C PHE A 32 10.12 -8.55 -33.31
N ALA A 33 9.88 -8.48 -34.64
CA ALA A 33 10.65 -9.22 -35.63
C ALA A 33 12.07 -8.66 -35.83
N ASN A 34 12.28 -7.35 -35.66
CA ASN A 34 13.60 -6.74 -35.70
C ASN A 34 14.42 -6.96 -34.41
N ALA A 35 13.78 -7.29 -33.28
CA ALA A 35 14.45 -7.62 -32.02
C ALA A 35 14.94 -9.09 -31.93
N GLY A 36 14.56 -9.95 -32.88
CA GLY A 36 14.96 -11.36 -32.92
C GLY A 36 16.33 -11.65 -33.54
N GLY A 37 17.06 -10.61 -33.99
CA GLY A 37 18.38 -10.72 -34.61
C GLY A 37 19.50 -10.44 -33.62
N GLY A 38 19.70 -11.31 -32.62
CA GLY A 38 20.77 -11.18 -31.64
C GLY A 38 22.16 -11.25 -32.29
N GLY A 39 22.78 -10.09 -32.44
CA GLY A 39 24.23 -9.94 -32.61
C GLY A 39 24.77 -9.19 -31.41
N HIS A 40 25.63 -9.84 -30.63
CA HIS A 40 26.41 -9.21 -29.55
C HIS A 40 27.24 -8.04 -30.12
N ALA A 41 26.71 -6.82 -30.01
CA ALA A 41 27.48 -5.60 -30.08
C ALA A 41 27.77 -5.14 -28.65
N SER A 42 29.00 -4.66 -28.43
CA SER A 42 29.56 -4.21 -27.16
C SER A 42 28.67 -3.17 -26.46
N HIS A 43 28.22 -3.51 -25.24
CA HIS A 43 27.46 -2.69 -24.30
C HIS A 43 28.32 -1.56 -23.66
N ASP A 44 28.85 -0.62 -24.44
CA ASP A 44 29.57 0.55 -23.87
C ASP A 44 28.94 1.91 -24.20
N ASP A 45 27.90 1.96 -25.05
CA ASP A 45 27.16 3.19 -25.41
C ASP A 45 25.65 3.10 -25.08
N ALA A 46 25.26 2.25 -24.13
CA ALA A 46 23.89 2.26 -23.63
C ALA A 46 23.64 3.57 -22.88
N GLN A 47 22.78 4.43 -23.44
CA GLN A 47 22.38 5.70 -22.84
C GLN A 47 21.91 5.46 -21.39
N GLU A 48 22.57 6.07 -20.40
CA GLU A 48 22.26 5.90 -18.97
C GLU A 48 20.78 6.24 -18.72
N PHE A 49 19.99 5.24 -18.33
CA PHE A 49 18.55 5.43 -18.09
C PHE A 49 18.06 4.70 -16.82
N PRO A 50 17.40 5.41 -15.88
CA PRO A 50 17.25 6.87 -15.84
C PRO A 50 18.60 7.56 -15.63
N ILE A 51 18.72 8.82 -16.06
CA ILE A 51 19.90 9.66 -15.77
C ILE A 51 20.12 9.67 -14.25
N SER A 52 21.34 9.36 -13.81
CA SER A 52 21.66 9.30 -12.39
C SER A 52 21.75 10.69 -11.75
N GLU A 53 21.59 10.73 -10.44
CA GLU A 53 21.71 11.97 -9.68
C GLU A 53 23.11 12.59 -9.78
N ALA A 54 24.15 11.77 -9.89
CA ALA A 54 25.52 12.24 -10.07
C ALA A 54 25.67 12.99 -11.41
N THR A 55 25.08 12.45 -12.47
CA THR A 55 25.03 13.11 -13.78
C THR A 55 24.25 14.42 -13.71
N TYR A 56 23.11 14.47 -13.03
CA TYR A 56 22.38 15.73 -12.83
C TYR A 56 23.17 16.78 -12.04
N HIS A 57 23.82 16.39 -10.95
CA HIS A 57 24.65 17.31 -10.17
C HIS A 57 25.85 17.85 -10.97
N ALA A 58 26.47 17.03 -11.82
CA ALA A 58 27.52 17.49 -12.72
C ALA A 58 27.00 18.57 -13.68
N MET A 59 25.83 18.36 -14.29
CA MET A 59 25.18 19.33 -15.18
C MET A 59 24.83 20.63 -14.44
N GLU A 60 24.34 20.54 -13.21
CA GLU A 60 24.01 21.72 -12.38
C GLU A 60 25.26 22.53 -12.04
N LEU A 61 26.37 21.87 -11.68
CA LEU A 61 27.64 22.54 -11.37
C LEU A 61 28.24 23.22 -12.61
N GLU A 62 28.17 22.58 -13.77
CA GLU A 62 28.62 23.15 -15.03
C GLU A 62 27.79 24.40 -15.38
N GLN A 63 26.46 24.28 -15.31
CA GLN A 63 25.56 25.40 -15.59
C GLN A 63 25.75 26.58 -14.62
N ALA A 64 25.99 26.32 -13.34
CA ALA A 64 26.29 27.34 -12.35
C ALA A 64 27.66 28.02 -12.59
N ALA A 65 28.65 27.26 -13.06
CA ALA A 65 29.95 27.81 -13.44
C ALA A 65 29.86 28.73 -14.67
N GLU A 66 28.98 28.42 -15.62
CA GLU A 66 28.73 29.25 -16.80
C GLU A 66 27.97 30.55 -16.49
N THR A 67 26.96 30.48 -15.63
CA THR A 67 26.13 31.64 -15.28
C THR A 67 26.73 32.51 -14.18
N GLY A 68 27.65 31.95 -13.37
CA GLY A 68 28.24 32.61 -12.21
C GLY A 68 27.30 32.73 -11.01
N GLU A 69 26.14 32.07 -11.06
CA GLU A 69 25.12 32.07 -9.99
C GLU A 69 24.71 30.64 -9.64
N GLU A 70 24.51 30.35 -8.35
CA GLU A 70 23.91 29.08 -7.92
C GLU A 70 22.49 28.95 -8.48
N LEU A 71 22.17 27.78 -9.04
CA LEU A 71 20.85 27.52 -9.59
C LEU A 71 19.80 27.45 -8.49
N GLY A 72 18.76 28.27 -8.59
CA GLY A 72 17.55 28.09 -7.80
C GLY A 72 16.81 26.79 -8.17
N LEU A 73 15.93 26.31 -7.28
CA LEU A 73 15.14 25.08 -7.47
C LEU A 73 14.44 25.01 -8.84
N ILE A 74 13.85 26.12 -9.28
CA ILE A 74 13.12 26.17 -10.55
C ILE A 74 14.07 25.94 -11.74
N ASP A 75 15.28 26.49 -11.69
CA ASP A 75 16.23 26.40 -12.80
C ASP A 75 16.93 25.03 -12.82
N GLN A 76 17.20 24.44 -11.65
CA GLN A 76 17.57 23.02 -11.55
C GLN A 76 16.52 22.11 -12.21
N LEU A 77 15.24 22.30 -11.88
CA LEU A 77 14.16 21.49 -12.45
C LEU A 77 14.04 21.67 -13.97
N LYS A 78 14.20 22.90 -14.50
CA LYS A 78 14.21 23.13 -15.95
C LYS A 78 15.38 22.42 -16.63
N LEU A 79 16.58 22.51 -16.05
CA LEU A 79 17.77 21.84 -16.57
C LEU A 79 17.56 20.33 -16.64
N ARG A 80 17.14 19.71 -15.53
CA ARG A 80 16.87 18.27 -15.46
C ARG A 80 15.75 17.83 -16.42
N ALA A 81 14.69 18.62 -16.55
CA ALA A 81 13.59 18.35 -17.49
C ALA A 81 14.05 18.40 -18.96
N SER A 82 14.99 19.30 -19.29
CA SER A 82 15.55 19.41 -20.63
C SER A 82 16.53 18.28 -20.98
N ALA A 83 17.23 17.75 -19.96
CA ALA A 83 18.18 16.66 -20.11
C ALA A 83 17.52 15.35 -20.57
N ASP A 84 16.34 15.04 -20.02
CA ASP A 84 15.56 13.87 -20.46
C ASP A 84 14.04 14.13 -20.42
N PRO A 85 13.43 14.53 -21.54
CA PRO A 85 12.00 14.87 -21.61
C PRO A 85 11.05 13.73 -21.22
N ILE A 86 11.49 12.46 -21.28
CA ILE A 86 10.66 11.33 -20.86
C ILE A 86 10.30 11.43 -19.37
N ASN A 87 11.17 12.04 -18.56
CA ASN A 87 10.97 12.16 -17.13
C ASN A 87 9.77 13.05 -16.80
N VAL A 88 9.55 14.11 -17.59
CA VAL A 88 8.35 14.94 -17.48
C VAL A 88 7.11 14.14 -17.82
N VAL A 89 7.14 13.34 -18.90
CA VAL A 89 6.02 12.47 -19.28
C VAL A 89 5.75 11.42 -18.20
N ALA A 90 6.79 10.78 -17.68
CA ALA A 90 6.68 9.81 -16.59
C ALA A 90 6.09 10.45 -15.33
N THR A 91 6.46 11.69 -15.00
CA THR A 91 5.87 12.46 -13.89
C THR A 91 4.41 12.81 -14.15
N VAL A 92 4.02 13.21 -15.37
CA VAL A 92 2.61 13.46 -15.71
C VAL A 92 1.80 12.16 -15.56
N ILE A 93 2.30 11.04 -16.07
CA ILE A 93 1.67 9.72 -15.93
C ILE A 93 1.52 9.35 -14.45
N PHE A 94 2.57 9.54 -13.65
CA PHE A 94 2.56 9.31 -12.21
C PHE A 94 1.52 10.17 -11.49
N LEU A 95 1.46 11.48 -11.80
CA LEU A 95 0.47 12.40 -11.22
C LEU A 95 -0.96 12.04 -11.63
N LEU A 96 -1.16 11.55 -12.86
CA LEU A 96 -2.46 11.02 -13.29
C LEU A 96 -2.81 9.72 -12.56
N ALA A 97 -1.84 8.88 -12.22
CA ALA A 97 -2.05 7.72 -11.36
C ALA A 97 -2.49 8.12 -9.95
N VAL A 98 -1.80 9.09 -9.35
CA VAL A 98 -2.17 9.68 -8.06
C VAL A 98 -3.58 10.30 -8.14
N ALA A 99 -3.88 11.06 -9.20
CA ALA A 99 -5.22 11.62 -9.42
C ALA A 99 -6.30 10.53 -9.56
N HIS A 100 -5.98 9.42 -10.26
CA HIS A 100 -6.88 8.28 -10.41
C HIS A 100 -7.21 7.64 -9.06
N THR A 101 -6.26 7.55 -8.12
CA THR A 101 -6.51 7.05 -6.76
C THR A 101 -7.64 7.80 -6.04
N PHE A 102 -7.74 9.12 -6.22
CA PHE A 102 -8.85 9.90 -5.66
C PHE A 102 -10.19 9.63 -6.36
N LEU A 103 -10.15 9.20 -7.63
CA LEU A 103 -11.34 8.88 -8.42
C LEU A 103 -11.81 7.43 -8.22
N ALA A 104 -11.03 6.58 -7.54
CA ALA A 104 -11.32 5.16 -7.33
C ALA A 104 -12.73 4.90 -6.78
N THR A 105 -13.17 5.72 -5.82
CA THR A 105 -14.53 5.60 -5.25
C THR A 105 -15.62 5.89 -6.29
N THR A 106 -15.37 6.78 -7.23
CA THR A 106 -16.28 7.09 -8.35
C THR A 106 -16.34 5.91 -9.32
N PHE A 107 -15.20 5.28 -9.64
CA PHE A 107 -15.15 4.07 -10.47
C PHE A 107 -15.91 2.91 -9.82
N ASN A 108 -15.75 2.69 -8.51
CA ASN A 108 -16.51 1.66 -7.77
C ASN A 108 -18.03 1.90 -7.79
N LYS A 109 -18.48 3.16 -7.68
CA LYS A 109 -19.90 3.51 -7.82
C LYS A 109 -20.42 3.19 -9.23
N LEU A 110 -19.62 3.47 -10.26
CA LEU A 110 -19.98 3.13 -11.64
C LEU A 110 -19.98 1.61 -11.87
N ALA A 111 -19.04 0.88 -11.26
CA ALA A 111 -18.99 -0.58 -11.31
C ALA A 111 -20.28 -1.20 -10.77
N HIS A 112 -20.70 -0.81 -9.57
CA HIS A 112 -21.96 -1.28 -8.99
C HIS A 112 -23.18 -0.90 -9.83
N LYS A 113 -23.19 0.31 -10.42
CA LYS A 113 -24.26 0.69 -11.34
C LYS A 113 -24.33 -0.25 -12.55
N TYR A 114 -23.20 -0.55 -13.18
CA TYR A 114 -23.14 -1.48 -14.33
C TYR A 114 -23.41 -2.93 -13.95
N GLU A 115 -23.10 -3.33 -12.72
CA GLU A 115 -23.45 -4.63 -12.16
C GLU A 115 -24.97 -4.79 -12.01
N VAL A 116 -25.63 -3.79 -11.43
CA VAL A 116 -27.10 -3.76 -11.28
C VAL A 116 -27.79 -3.72 -12.65
N GLU A 117 -27.33 -2.87 -13.57
CA GLU A 117 -27.85 -2.83 -14.94
C GLU A 117 -27.72 -4.18 -15.65
N HIS A 118 -26.59 -4.86 -15.48
CA HIS A 118 -26.36 -6.18 -16.06
C HIS A 118 -27.24 -7.25 -15.41
N HIS A 119 -27.31 -7.32 -14.08
CA HIS A 119 -28.20 -8.22 -13.35
C HIS A 119 -29.66 -8.07 -13.79
N ASN A 120 -30.13 -6.83 -13.96
CA ASN A 120 -31.47 -6.57 -14.46
C ASN A 120 -31.66 -7.05 -15.91
N ALA A 121 -30.64 -6.89 -16.78
CA ALA A 121 -30.69 -7.34 -18.16
C ALA A 121 -30.67 -8.87 -18.31
N ILE A 122 -30.02 -9.58 -17.38
CA ILE A 122 -29.91 -11.05 -17.39
C ILE A 122 -30.94 -11.75 -16.51
N ALA A 123 -31.78 -11.03 -15.75
CA ALA A 123 -32.76 -11.60 -14.84
C ALA A 123 -33.78 -12.55 -15.51
N LEU A 124 -33.92 -12.46 -16.84
CA LEU A 124 -34.78 -13.32 -17.66
C LEU A 124 -33.98 -14.34 -18.51
N HIS A 125 -32.65 -14.42 -18.33
CA HIS A 125 -31.79 -15.21 -19.18
C HIS A 125 -31.73 -16.68 -18.73
N THR A 126 -32.05 -17.61 -19.63
CA THR A 126 -32.01 -19.07 -19.39
C THR A 126 -30.68 -19.75 -19.79
N LYS A 127 -29.61 -18.99 -20.07
CA LYS A 127 -28.32 -19.55 -20.45
C LYS A 127 -27.62 -20.12 -19.22
N LYS A 128 -27.21 -21.40 -19.31
CA LYS A 128 -26.35 -22.04 -18.32
C LYS A 128 -24.89 -21.88 -18.74
N TYR A 129 -24.07 -21.29 -17.87
CA TYR A 129 -22.62 -21.23 -18.07
C TYR A 129 -21.93 -22.36 -17.30
N VAL A 130 -20.63 -22.49 -17.54
CA VAL A 130 -19.77 -23.51 -16.91
C VAL A 130 -19.92 -23.46 -15.39
N GLU A 131 -20.12 -24.63 -14.77
CA GLU A 131 -20.35 -24.79 -13.31
C GLU A 131 -21.53 -23.99 -12.75
N GLY A 132 -22.48 -23.57 -13.60
CA GLY A 132 -23.63 -22.76 -13.15
C GLY A 132 -23.26 -21.35 -12.72
N LYS A 133 -22.09 -20.84 -13.14
CA LYS A 133 -21.65 -19.47 -12.85
C LYS A 133 -22.55 -18.45 -13.56
N ASP A 134 -22.81 -17.33 -12.89
CA ASP A 134 -23.55 -16.22 -13.50
C ASP A 134 -22.68 -15.49 -14.54
N PRO A 135 -23.28 -14.95 -15.63
CA PRO A 135 -22.53 -14.16 -16.60
C PRO A 135 -22.05 -12.87 -15.96
N VAL A 136 -20.78 -12.53 -16.17
CA VAL A 136 -20.18 -11.30 -15.66
C VAL A 136 -20.37 -10.13 -16.63
N SER A 137 -20.57 -8.93 -16.10
CA SER A 137 -20.49 -7.69 -16.88
C SER A 137 -19.03 -7.28 -17.00
N PHE A 138 -18.42 -7.48 -18.17
CA PHE A 138 -17.04 -7.03 -18.41
C PHE A 138 -16.87 -5.54 -18.07
N LYS A 139 -17.89 -4.72 -18.38
CA LYS A 139 -17.89 -3.30 -18.04
C LYS A 139 -17.88 -3.07 -16.53
N SER A 140 -18.71 -3.79 -15.77
CA SER A 140 -18.68 -3.71 -14.30
C SER A 140 -17.31 -4.13 -13.77
N THR A 141 -16.80 -5.28 -14.21
CA THR A 141 -15.51 -5.82 -13.76
C THR A 141 -14.35 -4.87 -14.09
N LEU A 142 -14.34 -4.26 -15.27
CA LEU A 142 -13.34 -3.27 -15.64
C LEU A 142 -13.39 -2.04 -14.72
N PHE A 143 -14.58 -1.50 -14.45
CA PHE A 143 -14.74 -0.35 -13.57
C PHE A 143 -14.45 -0.69 -12.11
N HIS A 144 -14.73 -1.92 -11.66
CA HIS A 144 -14.33 -2.40 -10.34
C HIS A 144 -12.81 -2.47 -10.25
N PHE A 145 -12.14 -3.01 -11.28
CA PHE A 145 -10.68 -3.08 -11.30
C PHE A 145 -10.03 -1.68 -11.34
N LEU A 146 -10.58 -0.75 -12.12
CA LEU A 146 -10.16 0.66 -12.12
C LEU A 146 -10.44 1.37 -10.78
N GLY A 147 -11.42 0.90 -10.01
CA GLY A 147 -11.74 1.42 -8.68
C GLY A 147 -10.99 0.73 -7.53
N GLU A 148 -10.19 -0.30 -7.81
CA GLU A 148 -9.35 -0.97 -6.81
C GLU A 148 -8.08 -0.13 -6.61
N VAL A 149 -7.97 0.58 -5.48
CA VAL A 149 -6.86 1.52 -5.24
C VAL A 149 -5.47 0.88 -5.35
N GLU A 150 -5.37 -0.39 -4.98
CA GLU A 150 -4.15 -1.21 -5.06
C GLU A 150 -3.74 -1.52 -6.51
N ALA A 151 -4.69 -1.57 -7.45
CA ALA A 151 -4.40 -1.86 -8.86
C ALA A 151 -3.95 -0.63 -9.65
N ILE A 152 -4.24 0.59 -9.17
CA ILE A 152 -4.14 1.82 -9.96
C ILE A 152 -2.72 2.05 -10.47
N PHE A 153 -1.71 2.06 -9.61
CA PHE A 153 -0.32 2.27 -10.05
C PHE A 153 0.14 1.18 -11.02
N GLY A 154 -0.28 -0.07 -10.80
CA GLY A 154 0.01 -1.16 -11.72
C GLY A 154 -0.65 -0.98 -13.10
N ILE A 155 -1.88 -0.47 -13.16
CA ILE A 155 -2.58 -0.14 -14.41
C ILE A 155 -1.83 0.97 -15.17
N TRP A 156 -1.32 1.97 -14.45
CA TRP A 156 -0.59 3.10 -15.04
C TRP A 156 0.84 2.73 -15.50
N LEU A 157 1.32 1.52 -15.21
CA LEU A 157 2.52 0.98 -15.87
C LEU A 157 2.33 0.79 -17.37
N ILE A 158 1.10 0.49 -17.83
CA ILE A 158 0.84 0.30 -19.26
C ILE A 158 1.19 1.57 -20.06
N PRO A 159 0.59 2.75 -19.78
CA PRO A 159 0.97 3.97 -20.49
C PRO A 159 2.42 4.37 -20.24
N LEU A 160 3.01 4.09 -19.06
CA LEU A 160 4.43 4.37 -18.81
C LEU A 160 5.35 3.56 -19.74
N LEU A 161 5.17 2.25 -19.78
CA LEU A 161 5.98 1.36 -20.62
C LEU A 161 5.78 1.67 -22.11
N LEU A 162 4.54 1.99 -22.53
CA LEU A 162 4.29 2.46 -23.89
C LEU A 162 5.02 3.78 -24.18
N ALA A 163 5.04 4.73 -23.24
CA ALA A 163 5.78 5.97 -23.41
C ALA A 163 7.29 5.71 -23.57
N LEU A 164 7.89 4.83 -22.77
CA LEU A 164 9.29 4.44 -22.93
C LEU A 164 9.54 3.82 -24.31
N VAL A 165 8.71 2.85 -24.72
CA VAL A 165 8.83 2.15 -26.01
C VAL A 165 8.73 3.10 -27.20
N PHE A 166 7.86 4.11 -27.15
CA PHE A 166 7.62 5.00 -28.28
C PHE A 166 8.48 6.28 -28.29
N MET A 167 8.99 6.72 -27.14
CA MET A 167 9.72 7.99 -27.04
C MET A 167 11.23 7.83 -26.91
N LYS A 168 11.73 6.67 -26.47
CA LYS A 168 13.18 6.40 -26.41
C LYS A 168 13.66 5.71 -27.67
N PRO A 169 14.87 6.03 -28.16
CA PRO A 169 15.59 5.16 -29.09
C PRO A 169 15.69 3.76 -28.48
N GLU A 170 15.50 2.71 -29.29
CA GLU A 170 15.53 1.31 -28.82
C GLU A 170 14.58 1.08 -27.61
N GLY A 171 13.44 1.77 -27.61
CA GLY A 171 12.62 1.95 -26.40
C GLY A 171 12.13 0.67 -25.72
N PHE A 172 12.03 -0.45 -26.44
CA PHE A 172 11.75 -1.75 -25.83
C PHE A 172 12.93 -2.24 -24.98
N GLU A 173 14.15 -2.14 -25.48
CA GLU A 173 15.36 -2.51 -24.73
C GLU A 173 15.56 -1.60 -23.53
N VAL A 174 15.32 -0.30 -23.68
CA VAL A 174 15.34 0.67 -22.56
C VAL A 174 14.29 0.30 -21.50
N ALA A 175 13.07 -0.02 -21.92
CA ALA A 175 12.01 -0.42 -20.99
C ALA A 175 12.32 -1.75 -20.29
N ALA A 176 12.83 -2.75 -21.02
CA ALA A 176 13.23 -4.03 -20.46
C ALA A 176 14.39 -3.86 -19.46
N HIS A 177 15.45 -3.17 -19.86
CA HIS A 177 16.60 -2.85 -19.02
C HIS A 177 16.17 -2.08 -17.76
N TYR A 178 15.25 -1.13 -17.89
CA TYR A 178 14.73 -0.40 -16.74
C TYR A 178 14.04 -1.32 -15.74
N ILE A 179 13.15 -2.19 -16.21
CA ILE A 179 12.38 -3.14 -15.38
C ILE A 179 13.30 -4.20 -14.76
N ASP A 180 14.21 -4.80 -15.53
CA ASP A 180 15.10 -5.87 -15.06
C ASP A 180 16.07 -5.39 -13.96
N ASN A 181 16.39 -4.10 -13.95
CA ASN A 181 17.22 -3.46 -12.93
C ASN A 181 16.42 -2.86 -11.76
N ARG A 182 15.12 -3.16 -11.61
CA ARG A 182 14.35 -2.81 -10.41
C ARG A 182 14.37 -3.95 -9.40
N ASN A 183 14.38 -3.58 -8.12
CA ASN A 183 14.26 -4.54 -7.03
C ASN A 183 12.79 -4.79 -6.70
N PHE A 184 12.28 -5.98 -7.02
CA PHE A 184 10.93 -6.42 -6.69
C PHE A 184 10.86 -7.32 -5.45
N THR A 185 11.95 -7.44 -4.69
CA THR A 185 12.03 -8.27 -3.49
C THR A 185 10.97 -7.91 -2.47
N GLU A 186 10.81 -6.62 -2.19
CA GLU A 186 9.86 -6.09 -1.21
C GLU A 186 8.41 -6.35 -1.65
N PRO A 187 7.97 -6.02 -2.89
CA PRO A 187 6.66 -6.44 -3.39
C PRO A 187 6.37 -7.94 -3.26
N MET A 188 7.32 -8.81 -3.64
CA MET A 188 7.16 -10.26 -3.53
C MET A 188 7.06 -10.73 -2.08
N PHE A 189 7.91 -10.18 -1.21
CA PHE A 189 7.89 -10.45 0.22
C PHE A 189 6.54 -10.11 0.83
N VAL A 190 5.98 -8.93 0.50
CA VAL A 190 4.67 -8.47 1.00
C VAL A 190 3.54 -9.42 0.61
N VAL A 191 3.48 -9.84 -0.67
CA VAL A 191 2.47 -10.81 -1.13
C VAL A 191 2.51 -12.08 -0.27
N ILE A 192 3.71 -12.60 -0.02
CA ILE A 192 3.90 -13.87 0.67
C ILE A 192 3.62 -13.75 2.17
N ILE A 193 4.20 -12.75 2.84
CA ILE A 193 4.03 -12.58 4.28
C ILE A 193 2.57 -12.26 4.61
N MET A 194 1.88 -11.43 3.80
CA MET A 194 0.46 -11.14 3.99
C MET A 194 -0.41 -12.38 3.76
N ALA A 195 -0.11 -13.20 2.75
CA ALA A 195 -0.84 -14.43 2.50
C ALA A 195 -0.72 -15.41 3.67
N ILE A 196 0.49 -15.61 4.23
CA ILE A 196 0.71 -16.47 5.39
C ILE A 196 0.07 -15.88 6.65
N ALA A 197 0.26 -14.58 6.90
CA ALA A 197 -0.25 -13.88 8.09
C ALA A 197 -1.79 -13.80 8.12
N SER A 198 -2.44 -13.84 6.96
CA SER A 198 -3.91 -13.86 6.85
C SER A 198 -4.52 -15.25 7.03
N SER A 199 -3.71 -16.28 7.31
CA SER A 199 -4.21 -17.63 7.57
C SER A 199 -4.97 -17.70 8.92
N ARG A 200 -5.98 -18.57 8.97
CA ARG A 200 -6.79 -18.79 10.18
C ARG A 200 -5.93 -19.11 11.42
N PRO A 201 -4.91 -19.99 11.38
CA PRO A 201 -4.12 -20.30 12.56
C PRO A 201 -3.35 -19.10 13.13
N VAL A 202 -2.84 -18.20 12.27
CA VAL A 202 -2.15 -16.97 12.71
C VAL A 202 -3.15 -16.00 13.34
N ILE A 203 -4.30 -15.81 12.69
CA ILE A 203 -5.40 -14.96 13.18
C ILE A 203 -5.90 -15.45 14.55
N GLN A 204 -6.06 -16.76 14.73
CA GLN A 204 -6.55 -17.36 15.97
C GLN A 204 -5.63 -17.10 17.18
N ILE A 205 -4.30 -17.08 16.97
CA ILE A 205 -3.37 -16.70 18.05
C ILE A 205 -3.59 -15.24 18.44
N ALA A 206 -3.70 -14.36 17.46
CA ALA A 206 -3.92 -12.94 17.70
C ALA A 206 -5.24 -12.70 18.46
N GLU A 207 -6.32 -13.39 18.08
CA GLU A 207 -7.59 -13.38 18.82
C GLU A 207 -7.44 -13.92 20.26
N THR A 208 -6.70 -15.00 20.44
CA THR A 208 -6.45 -15.59 21.77
C THR A 208 -5.65 -14.63 22.67
N CYS A 209 -4.66 -13.94 22.10
CA CYS A 209 -3.88 -12.91 22.79
C CYS A 209 -4.80 -11.76 23.25
N LEU A 210 -5.64 -11.25 22.34
CA LEU A 210 -6.63 -10.21 22.63
C LEU A 210 -7.62 -10.64 23.73
N ARG A 211 -8.17 -11.85 23.64
CA ARG A 211 -9.08 -12.42 24.64
C ARG A 211 -8.42 -12.57 26.01
N SER A 212 -7.14 -12.93 26.02
CA SER A 212 -6.35 -13.07 27.25
C SER A 212 -6.15 -11.72 27.94
N VAL A 213 -5.82 -10.67 27.19
CA VAL A 213 -5.70 -9.31 27.75
C VAL A 213 -7.08 -8.78 28.20
N ALA A 214 -8.13 -9.00 27.42
CA ALA A 214 -9.49 -8.60 27.78
C ALA A 214 -10.01 -9.31 29.04
N SER A 215 -9.50 -10.52 29.33
CA SER A 215 -9.88 -11.26 30.55
C SER A 215 -9.46 -10.56 31.84
N ILE A 216 -8.39 -9.74 31.81
CA ILE A 216 -7.94 -8.93 32.96
C ILE A 216 -9.05 -7.96 33.40
N GLY A 217 -9.81 -7.42 32.44
CA GLY A 217 -10.95 -6.54 32.70
C GLY A 217 -12.31 -7.27 32.70
N LYS A 218 -12.33 -8.55 33.07
CA LYS A 218 -13.51 -9.43 33.10
C LYS A 218 -14.28 -9.52 31.78
N ARG A 219 -13.60 -9.30 30.64
CA ARG A 219 -14.20 -9.30 29.30
C ARG A 219 -15.39 -8.34 29.15
N THR A 220 -15.47 -7.31 29.99
CA THR A 220 -16.44 -6.23 29.79
C THR A 220 -16.21 -5.56 28.43
N PRO A 221 -17.22 -4.88 27.85
CA PRO A 221 -16.99 -4.10 26.64
C PRO A 221 -15.78 -3.17 26.81
N ALA A 222 -15.69 -2.40 27.88
CA ALA A 222 -14.53 -1.54 28.16
C ALA A 222 -13.17 -2.29 28.02
N ALA A 223 -13.07 -3.50 28.57
CA ALA A 223 -11.86 -4.31 28.51
C ALA A 223 -11.55 -4.80 27.10
N TRP A 224 -12.56 -5.25 26.34
CA TRP A 224 -12.41 -5.62 24.95
C TRP A 224 -11.96 -4.45 24.08
N TRP A 225 -12.58 -3.28 24.25
CA TRP A 225 -12.24 -2.08 23.49
C TRP A 225 -10.80 -1.64 23.72
N LEU A 226 -10.36 -1.59 24.98
CA LEU A 226 -8.97 -1.29 25.33
C LEU A 226 -8.01 -2.34 24.76
N SER A 227 -8.35 -3.62 24.89
CA SER A 227 -7.50 -4.70 24.37
C SER A 227 -7.37 -4.63 22.86
N ILE A 228 -8.47 -4.42 22.14
CA ILE A 228 -8.46 -4.34 20.68
C ILE A 228 -7.66 -3.13 20.21
N LEU A 229 -7.89 -1.94 20.77
CA LEU A 229 -7.27 -0.71 20.28
C LEU A 229 -5.83 -0.51 20.73
N VAL A 230 -5.35 -1.27 21.72
CA VAL A 230 -3.93 -1.25 22.10
C VAL A 230 -3.21 -2.46 21.53
N VAL A 231 -3.71 -3.66 21.78
CA VAL A 231 -2.97 -4.90 21.48
C VAL A 231 -3.03 -5.24 20.00
N ALA A 232 -4.17 -5.11 19.32
CA ALA A 232 -4.24 -5.47 17.90
C ALA A 232 -3.31 -4.62 17.02
N PRO A 233 -3.26 -3.27 17.19
CA PRO A 233 -2.24 -2.43 16.58
C PRO A 233 -0.80 -2.88 16.79
N LEU A 234 -0.43 -3.22 18.02
CA LEU A 234 0.93 -3.67 18.33
C LEU A 234 1.21 -5.07 17.77
N LEU A 235 0.22 -5.97 17.78
CA LEU A 235 0.30 -7.26 17.11
C LEU A 235 0.48 -7.10 15.60
N GLY A 236 -0.06 -6.03 15.00
CA GLY A 236 0.18 -5.66 13.60
C GLY A 236 1.65 -5.67 13.21
N SER A 237 2.54 -5.28 14.11
CA SER A 237 4.00 -5.35 13.89
C SER A 237 4.59 -6.76 13.84
N PHE A 238 3.89 -7.77 14.32
CA PHE A 238 4.35 -9.17 14.32
C PHE A 238 3.65 -10.03 13.28
N ILE A 239 2.43 -9.62 12.89
CA ILE A 239 1.69 -10.21 11.79
C ILE A 239 1.79 -9.28 10.57
N THR A 240 0.75 -8.53 10.25
CA THR A 240 0.75 -7.42 9.27
C THR A 240 -0.36 -6.44 9.62
N GLU A 241 -0.29 -5.20 9.14
CA GLU A 241 -1.36 -4.20 9.36
C GLU A 241 -2.73 -4.64 8.81
N PRO A 242 -2.86 -5.20 7.58
CA PRO A 242 -4.15 -5.64 7.05
C PRO A 242 -4.80 -6.75 7.89
N ALA A 243 -4.00 -7.70 8.39
CA ALA A 243 -4.49 -8.77 9.25
C ALA A 243 -4.94 -8.23 10.62
N ALA A 244 -4.11 -7.38 11.25
CA ALA A 244 -4.46 -6.74 12.52
C ALA A 244 -5.73 -5.87 12.41
N MET A 245 -5.88 -5.13 11.31
CA MET A 245 -7.07 -4.32 11.04
C MET A 245 -8.32 -5.19 10.90
N THR A 246 -8.22 -6.30 10.15
CA THR A 246 -9.35 -7.22 9.96
C THR A 246 -9.83 -7.81 11.28
N ILE A 247 -8.91 -8.30 12.11
CA ILE A 247 -9.21 -8.85 13.44
C ILE A 247 -9.84 -7.79 14.34
N ALA A 248 -9.21 -6.62 14.42
CA ALA A 248 -9.69 -5.53 15.26
C ALA A 248 -11.08 -5.07 14.83
N ALA A 249 -11.32 -4.91 13.53
CA ALA A 249 -12.62 -4.49 12.98
C ALA A 249 -13.72 -5.53 13.22
N LEU A 250 -13.43 -6.83 13.03
CA LEU A 250 -14.38 -7.91 13.33
C LEU A 250 -14.75 -7.92 14.82
N LEU A 251 -13.75 -7.86 15.70
CA LEU A 251 -13.96 -7.86 17.15
C LEU A 251 -14.66 -6.59 17.62
N ILE A 252 -14.34 -5.41 17.08
CA ILE A 252 -15.10 -4.18 17.37
C ILE A 252 -16.55 -4.32 16.91
N GLY A 253 -16.78 -4.91 15.73
CA GLY A 253 -18.12 -5.16 15.21
C GLY A 253 -18.96 -6.01 16.17
N HIS A 254 -18.41 -7.16 16.57
CA HIS A 254 -19.11 -8.18 17.36
C HIS A 254 -19.12 -7.89 18.86
N GLN A 255 -18.10 -7.24 19.42
CA GLN A 255 -18.06 -6.96 20.87
C GLN A 255 -18.66 -5.58 21.20
N PHE A 256 -18.67 -4.66 20.24
CA PHE A 256 -19.04 -3.25 20.47
C PHE A 256 -20.18 -2.76 19.61
N TYR A 257 -20.01 -2.74 18.29
CA TYR A 257 -20.94 -2.00 17.43
C TYR A 257 -22.31 -2.69 17.35
N MET A 258 -22.39 -3.99 17.60
CA MET A 258 -23.67 -4.69 17.75
C MET A 258 -24.51 -4.19 18.94
N LEU A 259 -23.88 -3.60 19.97
CA LEU A 259 -24.56 -3.00 21.12
C LEU A 259 -25.16 -1.61 20.83
N ASP A 260 -25.04 -1.16 19.57
CA ASP A 260 -25.45 0.14 19.04
C ASP A 260 -24.98 1.36 19.87
N PRO A 261 -23.65 1.59 19.94
CA PRO A 261 -23.10 2.80 20.54
C PRO A 261 -23.46 4.06 19.72
N SER A 262 -23.27 5.23 20.34
CA SER A 262 -23.54 6.50 19.70
C SER A 262 -22.69 6.71 18.43
N PRO A 263 -23.20 7.45 17.43
CA PRO A 263 -22.42 7.75 16.22
C PRO A 263 -21.08 8.42 16.55
N LYS A 264 -21.04 9.31 17.54
CA LYS A 264 -19.80 9.97 17.98
C LYS A 264 -18.76 8.94 18.42
N PHE A 265 -19.17 7.96 19.21
CA PHE A 265 -18.27 6.95 19.71
C PHE A 265 -17.83 5.96 18.62
N LYS A 266 -18.72 5.61 17.68
CA LYS A 266 -18.36 4.81 16.48
C LYS A 266 -17.29 5.50 15.63
N TYR A 267 -17.45 6.79 15.33
CA TYR A 267 -16.43 7.51 14.54
C TYR A 267 -15.12 7.73 15.30
N ALA A 268 -15.18 7.99 16.62
CA ALA A 268 -13.98 8.10 17.44
C ALA A 268 -13.20 6.77 17.51
N THR A 269 -13.90 5.66 17.74
CA THR A 269 -13.29 4.31 17.76
C THR A 269 -12.69 3.95 16.41
N LEU A 270 -13.38 4.23 15.31
CA LEU A 270 -12.89 3.95 13.96
C LEU A 270 -11.65 4.77 13.61
N GLY A 271 -11.66 6.08 13.89
CA GLY A 271 -10.50 6.94 13.66
C GLY A 271 -9.30 6.55 14.52
N LEU A 272 -9.53 6.23 15.79
CA LEU A 272 -8.48 5.72 16.69
C LEU A 272 -7.90 4.39 16.19
N LEU A 273 -8.75 3.47 15.71
CA LEU A 273 -8.31 2.20 15.15
C LEU A 273 -7.36 2.42 13.96
N PHE A 274 -7.75 3.28 13.02
CA PHE A 274 -6.96 3.55 11.80
C PHE A 274 -5.59 4.14 12.15
N VAL A 275 -5.57 5.15 13.02
CA VAL A 275 -4.31 5.76 13.46
C VAL A 275 -3.45 4.76 14.23
N ASN A 276 -4.03 4.02 15.17
CA ASN A 276 -3.27 3.05 15.96
C ASN A 276 -2.69 1.94 15.08
N ILE A 277 -3.45 1.37 14.13
CA ILE A 277 -2.94 0.34 13.22
C ILE A 277 -1.78 0.87 12.38
N SER A 278 -1.92 2.08 11.82
CA SER A 278 -0.89 2.72 11.00
C SER A 278 0.44 2.93 11.72
N VAL A 279 0.41 3.38 12.98
CA VAL A 279 1.65 3.54 13.76
C VAL A 279 2.10 2.25 14.45
N GLY A 280 1.17 1.35 14.77
CA GLY A 280 1.41 0.11 15.49
C GLY A 280 2.25 -0.89 14.70
N GLY A 281 2.29 -0.79 13.38
CA GLY A 281 3.16 -1.57 12.51
C GLY A 281 4.66 -1.24 12.63
N THR A 282 5.04 -0.15 13.31
CA THR A 282 6.42 0.38 13.33
C THR A 282 7.33 -0.20 14.40
N LEU A 283 6.88 -1.20 15.17
CA LEU A 283 7.75 -1.88 16.15
C LEU A 283 8.79 -2.79 15.47
N THR A 284 8.55 -3.16 14.21
CA THR A 284 9.38 -4.08 13.42
C THR A 284 9.60 -3.49 12.02
N HIS A 285 10.60 -3.99 11.29
CA HIS A 285 10.98 -3.44 9.98
C HIS A 285 10.24 -4.08 8.78
N PHE A 286 9.40 -5.09 9.01
CA PHE A 286 8.77 -5.86 7.94
C PHE A 286 7.24 -5.80 7.90
N ALA A 287 6.61 -5.31 8.98
CA ALA A 287 5.17 -5.44 9.15
C ALA A 287 4.36 -4.33 8.51
N ALA A 288 4.91 -3.11 8.51
CA ALA A 288 4.32 -1.94 7.87
C ALA A 288 4.95 -1.78 6.47
N PRO A 289 4.16 -1.79 5.38
CA PRO A 289 4.64 -1.44 4.04
C PRO A 289 5.52 -0.18 4.00
N PRO A 290 5.17 0.97 4.65
CA PRO A 290 6.00 2.16 4.58
C PRO A 290 7.40 1.99 5.18
N VAL A 291 7.54 1.15 6.21
CA VAL A 291 8.84 0.85 6.83
C VAL A 291 9.63 -0.12 5.96
N LEU A 292 8.96 -1.15 5.43
CA LEU A 292 9.61 -2.14 4.57
C LEU A 292 10.20 -1.48 3.31
N MET A 293 9.51 -0.49 2.73
CA MET A 293 9.98 0.25 1.54
C MET A 293 11.31 0.98 1.74
N VAL A 294 11.69 1.27 2.99
CA VAL A 294 12.89 2.05 3.31
C VAL A 294 13.92 1.26 4.12
N ALA A 295 13.52 0.14 4.73
CA ALA A 295 14.36 -0.60 5.66
C ALA A 295 15.69 -1.03 5.04
N ASN A 296 15.68 -1.53 3.80
CA ASN A 296 16.90 -1.90 3.09
C ASN A 296 17.70 -0.67 2.64
N ALA A 297 17.02 0.37 2.15
CA ALA A 297 17.66 1.60 1.66
C ALA A 297 18.42 2.35 2.76
N TRP A 298 17.93 2.30 4.00
CA TRP A 298 18.50 3.04 5.13
C TRP A 298 19.07 2.15 6.23
N HIS A 299 19.23 0.84 5.96
CA HIS A 299 19.79 -0.15 6.88
C HIS A 299 19.05 -0.28 8.21
N TRP A 300 17.74 -0.08 8.21
CA TRP A 300 16.92 -0.23 9.40
C TRP A 300 16.60 -1.69 9.68
N ASN A 301 16.80 -2.08 10.94
CA ASN A 301 16.56 -3.43 11.44
C ASN A 301 15.55 -3.40 12.60
N MET A 302 15.22 -4.58 13.14
CA MET A 302 14.28 -4.69 14.27
C MET A 302 14.70 -3.84 15.49
N PRO A 303 15.95 -3.89 15.98
CA PRO A 303 16.40 -3.01 17.05
C PRO A 303 16.17 -1.53 16.76
N PHE A 304 16.57 -1.04 15.58
CA PHE A 304 16.41 0.35 15.17
C PHE A 304 14.93 0.77 15.22
N MET A 305 14.06 -0.03 14.60
CA MET A 305 12.62 0.27 14.59
C MET A 305 12.06 0.34 16.01
N PHE A 306 12.42 -0.59 16.88
CA PHE A 306 11.94 -0.59 18.25
C PHE A 306 12.42 0.64 19.05
N THR A 307 13.69 1.06 18.91
CA THR A 307 14.27 2.16 19.69
C THR A 307 13.92 3.55 19.16
N HIS A 308 13.69 3.70 17.85
CA HIS A 308 13.34 4.98 17.24
C HIS A 308 11.84 5.16 17.00
N PHE A 309 11.08 4.11 16.74
CA PHE A 309 9.64 4.22 16.46
C PHE A 309 8.77 3.45 17.46
N GLY A 310 9.13 2.21 17.77
CA GLY A 310 8.25 1.26 18.47
C GLY A 310 7.74 1.75 19.82
N TRP A 311 8.63 2.18 20.72
CA TRP A 311 8.19 2.64 22.05
C TRP A 311 7.40 3.96 21.99
N ARG A 312 7.68 4.82 21.01
CA ARG A 312 6.91 6.05 20.74
C ARG A 312 5.51 5.70 20.24
N ALA A 313 5.40 4.77 19.31
CA ALA A 313 4.11 4.24 18.84
C ALA A 313 3.31 3.64 20.01
N VAL A 314 3.93 2.80 20.86
CA VAL A 314 3.27 2.25 22.06
C VAL A 314 2.76 3.36 22.98
N LEU A 315 3.60 4.35 23.29
CA LEU A 315 3.23 5.46 24.16
C LEU A 315 2.05 6.26 23.57
N GLY A 316 2.13 6.64 22.29
CA GLY A 316 1.07 7.36 21.60
C GLY A 316 -0.24 6.58 21.56
N ILE A 317 -0.18 5.27 21.26
CA ILE A 317 -1.35 4.38 21.22
C ILE A 317 -2.01 4.36 22.60
N VAL A 318 -1.24 4.14 23.65
CA VAL A 318 -1.75 4.07 25.03
C VAL A 318 -2.35 5.41 25.46
N VAL A 319 -1.68 6.53 25.20
CA VAL A 319 -2.16 7.87 25.57
C VAL A 319 -3.45 8.22 24.83
N ALA A 320 -3.49 8.07 23.51
CA ALA A 320 -4.68 8.40 22.72
C ALA A 320 -5.88 7.52 23.12
N THR A 321 -5.63 6.23 23.31
CA THR A 321 -6.65 5.26 23.72
C THR A 321 -7.16 5.55 25.14
N ALA A 322 -6.27 5.89 26.08
CA ALA A 322 -6.66 6.25 27.44
C ALA A 322 -7.51 7.53 27.48
N VAL A 323 -7.16 8.55 26.71
CA VAL A 323 -7.96 9.79 26.65
C VAL A 323 -9.38 9.51 26.13
N TYR A 324 -9.50 8.76 25.02
CA TYR A 324 -10.82 8.37 24.51
C TYR A 324 -11.59 7.50 25.50
N PHE A 325 -10.91 6.59 26.20
CA PHE A 325 -11.53 5.80 27.26
C PHE A 325 -12.17 6.69 28.34
N PHE A 326 -11.47 7.71 28.81
CA PHE A 326 -12.00 8.63 29.82
C PHE A 326 -13.14 9.50 29.30
N ILE A 327 -13.07 9.96 28.04
CA ILE A 327 -14.14 10.74 27.38
C ILE A 327 -15.44 9.92 27.31
N PHE A 328 -15.36 8.64 26.93
CA PHE A 328 -16.52 7.77 26.74
C PHE A 328 -16.85 6.86 27.94
N LYS A 329 -16.23 7.07 29.10
CA LYS A 329 -16.40 6.24 30.32
C LYS A 329 -17.86 5.98 30.70
N LYS A 330 -18.75 6.97 30.51
CA LYS A 330 -20.19 6.82 30.80
C LYS A 330 -20.86 5.86 29.82
N GLU A 331 -20.54 5.99 28.53
CA GLU A 331 -21.11 5.16 27.47
C GLU A 331 -20.70 3.70 27.60
N PHE A 332 -19.47 3.41 28.07
CA PHE A 332 -19.06 2.04 28.39
C PHE A 332 -19.92 1.37 29.47
N LYS A 333 -20.43 2.12 30.45
CA LYS A 333 -21.33 1.57 31.48
C LYS A 333 -22.67 1.16 30.88
N ASP A 334 -23.21 1.99 30.00
CA ASP A 334 -24.47 1.71 29.31
C ASP A 334 -24.33 0.48 28.38
N LEU A 335 -23.19 0.37 27.70
CA LEU A 335 -22.88 -0.79 26.85
C LEU A 335 -22.71 -2.08 27.66
N ALA A 336 -22.09 -2.02 28.84
CA ALA A 336 -21.96 -3.18 29.72
C ALA A 336 -23.32 -3.76 30.12
N ALA A 337 -24.29 -2.90 30.47
CA ALA A 337 -25.64 -3.33 30.80
C ALA A 337 -26.36 -4.01 29.61
N ARG A 338 -26.15 -3.52 28.38
CA ARG A 338 -26.71 -4.14 27.16
C ARG A 338 -26.04 -5.48 26.83
N HIS A 339 -24.74 -5.58 27.05
CA HIS A 339 -23.98 -6.81 26.82
C HIS A 339 -24.44 -7.94 27.75
N GLU A 340 -24.65 -7.65 29.04
CA GLU A 340 -25.18 -8.62 30.02
C GLU A 340 -26.57 -9.16 29.61
N ALA A 341 -27.39 -8.34 28.94
CA ALA A 341 -28.69 -8.77 28.43
C ALA A 341 -28.58 -9.66 27.18
N LEU A 342 -27.56 -9.47 26.35
CA LEU A 342 -27.32 -10.26 25.14
C LEU A 342 -26.66 -11.61 25.42
N GLU A 343 -25.74 -11.70 26.38
CA GLU A 343 -25.13 -12.99 26.78
C GLU A 343 -26.17 -14.00 27.28
N GLN A 344 -27.30 -13.55 27.80
CA GLN A 344 -28.41 -14.41 28.25
C GLN A 344 -29.20 -15.05 27.10
N SER A 345 -28.95 -14.64 25.83
CA SER A 345 -29.71 -15.10 24.66
C SER A 345 -29.09 -16.27 23.87
N GLY A 346 -27.95 -16.80 24.34
CA GLY A 346 -27.28 -17.98 23.77
C GLY A 346 -26.29 -17.62 22.65
N ALA A 347 -25.11 -18.23 22.68
CA ALA A 347 -24.02 -17.98 21.74
C ALA A 347 -24.05 -18.97 20.57
N ASP A 348 -23.76 -18.46 19.36
CA ASP A 348 -23.46 -19.27 18.18
C ASP A 348 -22.27 -20.22 18.45
N ASP A 349 -22.29 -21.39 17.82
CA ASP A 349 -21.19 -22.36 17.87
C ASP A 349 -19.92 -21.76 17.22
N GLU A 350 -18.88 -21.49 18.04
CA GLU A 350 -17.55 -21.13 17.52
C GLU A 350 -16.90 -22.36 16.86
N PRO A 351 -16.31 -22.21 15.65
CA PRO A 351 -15.63 -23.32 14.98
C PRO A 351 -14.43 -23.82 15.78
N GLU A 352 -14.19 -25.14 15.76
CA GLU A 352 -13.12 -25.77 16.54
C GLU A 352 -11.74 -25.12 16.29
N PRO A 353 -10.98 -24.80 17.35
CA PRO A 353 -9.67 -24.16 17.21
C PRO A 353 -8.68 -25.04 16.44
N ALA A 354 -7.82 -24.41 15.64
CA ALA A 354 -6.73 -25.11 14.97
C ALA A 354 -5.78 -25.76 16.00
N PRO A 355 -5.30 -27.00 15.74
CA PRO A 355 -4.30 -27.66 16.58
C PRO A 355 -3.00 -26.85 16.72
N TYR A 356 -2.40 -26.90 17.91
CA TYR A 356 -1.17 -26.15 18.22
C TYR A 356 0.00 -26.41 17.26
N TRP A 357 0.16 -27.65 16.77
CA TRP A 357 1.25 -27.97 15.86
C TRP A 357 1.09 -27.27 14.49
N ILE A 358 -0.15 -27.11 14.00
CA ILE A 358 -0.44 -26.37 12.76
C ILE A 358 -0.09 -24.90 12.94
N ILE A 359 -0.48 -24.36 14.09
CA ILE A 359 -0.15 -22.98 14.48
C ILE A 359 1.37 -22.77 14.47
N ILE A 360 2.13 -23.66 15.11
CA ILE A 360 3.60 -23.59 15.15
C ILE A 360 4.19 -23.63 13.74
N VAL A 361 3.68 -24.50 12.86
CA VAL A 361 4.15 -24.58 11.48
C VAL A 361 3.89 -23.27 10.72
N HIS A 362 2.70 -22.67 10.85
CA HIS A 362 2.40 -21.38 10.22
C HIS A 362 3.32 -20.27 10.72
N LEU A 363 3.53 -20.17 12.04
CA LEU A 363 4.47 -19.20 12.61
C LEU A 363 5.91 -19.48 12.16
N GLY A 364 6.28 -20.75 11.98
CA GLY A 364 7.57 -21.14 11.40
C GLY A 364 7.75 -20.61 9.99
N PHE A 365 6.73 -20.66 9.13
CA PHE A 365 6.79 -20.07 7.80
C PHE A 365 6.86 -18.54 7.81
N VAL A 366 6.10 -17.87 8.70
CA VAL A 366 6.24 -16.41 8.91
C VAL A 366 7.70 -16.08 9.27
N ALA A 367 8.26 -16.77 10.27
CA ALA A 367 9.63 -16.57 10.70
C ALA A 367 10.65 -16.87 9.58
N TRP A 368 10.46 -17.96 8.83
CA TRP A 368 11.30 -18.31 7.68
C TRP A 368 11.32 -17.21 6.62
N THR A 369 10.14 -16.70 6.23
CA THR A 369 10.02 -15.62 5.26
C THR A 369 10.76 -14.37 5.72
N VAL A 370 10.62 -13.98 6.99
CA VAL A 370 11.36 -12.84 7.57
C VAL A 370 12.87 -13.09 7.58
N LEU A 371 13.33 -14.26 8.04
CA LEU A 371 14.76 -14.57 8.11
C LEU A 371 15.44 -14.62 6.73
N THR A 372 14.67 -14.91 5.68
CA THR A 372 15.17 -15.05 4.32
C THR A 372 14.80 -13.87 3.42
N LEU A 373 14.39 -12.72 3.98
CA LEU A 373 13.87 -11.57 3.22
C LEU A 373 14.85 -11.04 2.15
N HIS A 374 16.16 -11.17 2.38
CA HIS A 374 17.20 -10.76 1.43
C HIS A 374 17.46 -11.78 0.31
N HIS A 375 16.76 -12.92 0.32
CA HIS A 375 16.93 -14.00 -0.63
C HIS A 375 15.58 -14.49 -1.20
N PRO A 376 15.06 -13.84 -2.26
CA PRO A 376 13.77 -14.15 -2.87
C PRO A 376 13.49 -15.63 -3.12
N ALA A 377 14.48 -16.36 -3.65
CA ALA A 377 14.34 -17.77 -3.95
C ALA A 377 13.93 -18.62 -2.72
N PHE A 378 14.47 -18.32 -1.52
CA PHE A 378 14.20 -19.10 -0.32
C PHE A 378 12.79 -18.86 0.24
N PHE A 379 12.34 -17.61 0.30
CA PHE A 379 10.98 -17.35 0.80
C PHE A 379 9.91 -17.74 -0.21
N ILE A 380 10.19 -17.66 -1.53
CA ILE A 380 9.28 -18.17 -2.56
C ILE A 380 9.14 -19.69 -2.46
N ALA A 381 10.26 -20.42 -2.34
CA ALA A 381 10.23 -21.86 -2.14
C ALA A 381 9.49 -22.24 -0.84
N GLY A 382 9.76 -21.52 0.25
CA GLY A 382 9.05 -21.66 1.51
C GLY A 382 7.55 -21.43 1.38
N PHE A 383 7.13 -20.41 0.62
CA PHE A 383 5.72 -20.13 0.35
C PHE A 383 5.03 -21.22 -0.47
N LEU A 384 5.68 -21.75 -1.50
CA LEU A 384 5.13 -22.86 -2.29
C LEU A 384 4.93 -24.11 -1.41
N PHE A 385 5.88 -24.39 -0.51
CA PHE A 385 5.74 -25.47 0.46
C PHE A 385 4.65 -25.18 1.50
N PHE A 386 4.51 -23.92 1.94
CA PHE A 386 3.41 -23.47 2.78
C PHE A 386 2.05 -23.73 2.13
N LEU A 387 1.87 -23.38 0.85
CA LEU A 387 0.61 -23.66 0.13
C LEU A 387 0.31 -25.16 0.10
N ALA A 388 1.30 -26.01 -0.20
CA ALA A 388 1.13 -27.46 -0.13
C ALA A 388 0.74 -27.93 1.29
N PHE A 389 1.33 -27.35 2.33
CA PHE A 389 0.97 -27.62 3.72
C PHE A 389 -0.48 -27.22 4.04
N THR A 390 -0.95 -26.06 3.55
CA THR A 390 -2.34 -25.62 3.73
C THR A 390 -3.32 -26.55 3.03
N MET A 391 -2.98 -27.08 1.85
CA MET A 391 -3.77 -28.08 1.16
C MET A 391 -3.86 -29.38 1.96
N ALA A 392 -2.76 -29.83 2.56
CA ALA A 392 -2.71 -31.04 3.38
C ALA A 392 -3.50 -30.92 4.69
N THR A 393 -3.73 -29.69 5.18
CA THR A 393 -4.39 -29.40 6.47
C THR A 393 -5.69 -28.59 6.32
N HIS A 394 -6.31 -28.64 5.14
CA HIS A 394 -7.45 -27.80 4.75
C HIS A 394 -8.63 -27.85 5.75
N HIS A 395 -8.87 -28.97 6.43
CA HIS A 395 -9.96 -29.08 7.41
C HIS A 395 -9.78 -28.23 8.68
N HIS A 396 -8.59 -27.69 8.93
CA HIS A 396 -8.31 -26.82 10.08
C HIS A 396 -8.25 -25.33 9.73
N GLN A 397 -8.36 -24.96 8.45
CA GLN A 397 -8.17 -23.58 7.99
C GLN A 397 -9.06 -23.24 6.79
N TYR A 398 -9.22 -21.94 6.54
CA TYR A 398 -9.85 -21.47 5.30
C TYR A 398 -8.83 -21.42 4.17
N ASP A 399 -9.31 -21.41 2.93
CA ASP A 399 -8.48 -21.14 1.78
C ASP A 399 -7.72 -19.81 1.94
N ILE A 400 -6.44 -19.84 1.59
CA ILE A 400 -5.60 -18.65 1.60
C ILE A 400 -6.09 -17.69 0.52
N LYS A 401 -6.60 -16.53 0.95
CA LYS A 401 -7.09 -15.48 0.04
C LYS A 401 -5.91 -14.70 -0.54
N LEU A 402 -5.52 -15.02 -1.77
CA LEU A 402 -4.40 -14.34 -2.46
C LEU A 402 -4.77 -13.00 -3.09
N LYS A 403 -6.07 -12.70 -3.30
CA LYS A 403 -6.51 -11.49 -4.01
C LYS A 403 -5.89 -10.21 -3.41
N SER A 404 -6.09 -9.97 -2.11
CA SER A 404 -5.60 -8.75 -1.46
C SER A 404 -4.07 -8.70 -1.41
N PRO A 405 -3.34 -9.76 -0.98
CA PRO A 405 -1.88 -9.77 -1.04
C PRO A 405 -1.32 -9.49 -2.44
N ILE A 406 -1.88 -10.10 -3.50
CA ILE A 406 -1.44 -9.87 -4.88
C ILE A 406 -1.68 -8.44 -5.32
N LEU A 407 -2.85 -7.86 -5.01
CA LEU A 407 -3.15 -6.47 -5.36
C LEU A 407 -2.21 -5.50 -4.64
N VAL A 408 -1.91 -5.72 -3.36
CA VAL A 408 -0.91 -4.92 -2.63
C VAL A 408 0.49 -5.11 -3.22
N GLY A 409 0.89 -6.33 -3.59
CA GLY A 409 2.14 -6.55 -4.32
C GLY A 409 2.19 -5.82 -5.66
N PHE A 410 1.08 -5.80 -6.40
CA PHE A 410 0.96 -5.09 -7.67
C PHE A 410 1.05 -3.56 -7.50
N PHE A 411 0.44 -3.02 -6.44
CA PHE A 411 0.58 -1.64 -6.02
C PHE A 411 2.05 -1.28 -5.78
N LEU A 412 2.74 -2.08 -4.95
CA LEU A 412 4.14 -1.83 -4.57
C LEU A 412 5.08 -1.98 -5.77
N ALA A 413 4.89 -2.98 -6.62
CA ALA A 413 5.65 -3.12 -7.87
C ALA A 413 5.40 -1.93 -8.82
N GLY A 414 4.17 -1.44 -8.87
CA GLY A 414 3.80 -0.21 -9.57
C GLY A 414 4.56 1.00 -9.03
N LEU A 415 4.61 1.17 -7.71
CA LEU A 415 5.37 2.24 -7.07
C LEU A 415 6.87 2.14 -7.35
N VAL A 416 7.47 0.95 -7.19
CA VAL A 416 8.89 0.72 -7.48
C VAL A 416 9.24 1.17 -8.90
N THR A 417 8.38 0.81 -9.84
CA THR A 417 8.57 1.13 -11.26
C THR A 417 8.33 2.61 -11.57
N HIS A 418 7.26 3.21 -11.05
CA HIS A 418 6.97 4.62 -11.29
C HIS A 418 7.95 5.55 -10.56
N GLY A 419 8.20 5.30 -9.29
CA GLY A 419 9.00 6.15 -8.41
C GLY A 419 10.49 6.14 -8.75
N GLY A 420 11.00 5.06 -9.34
CA GLY A 420 12.35 5.04 -9.90
C GLY A 420 12.61 6.10 -10.98
N LEU A 421 11.56 6.62 -11.63
CA LEU A 421 11.63 7.71 -12.61
C LEU A 421 11.29 9.09 -12.03
N GLN A 422 10.96 9.20 -10.73
CA GLN A 422 10.57 10.48 -10.12
C GLN A 422 11.73 11.21 -9.42
N GLY A 423 12.89 10.57 -9.27
CA GLY A 423 14.04 11.14 -8.55
C GLY A 423 14.47 12.52 -9.07
N TRP A 424 14.38 12.75 -10.38
CA TRP A 424 14.83 13.98 -11.03
C TRP A 424 14.22 15.26 -10.43
N TRP A 425 12.95 15.24 -10.00
CA TRP A 425 12.28 16.40 -9.40
C TRP A 425 12.09 16.27 -7.89
N ILE A 426 11.92 15.04 -7.39
CA ILE A 426 11.72 14.80 -5.95
C ILE A 426 12.97 15.13 -5.17
N SER A 427 14.14 14.75 -5.68
CA SER A 427 15.43 14.97 -5.02
C SER A 427 15.68 16.45 -4.68
N PRO A 428 15.63 17.41 -5.63
CA PRO A 428 15.89 18.81 -5.31
C PRO A 428 14.77 19.43 -4.43
N VAL A 429 13.51 18.99 -4.58
CA VAL A 429 12.40 19.49 -3.75
C VAL A 429 12.55 19.04 -2.29
N LEU A 430 12.73 17.73 -2.05
CA LEU A 430 12.81 17.20 -0.69
C LEU A 430 14.10 17.61 0.02
N SER A 431 15.21 17.76 -0.71
CA SER A 431 16.48 18.24 -0.17
C SER A 431 16.42 19.69 0.34
N SER A 432 15.40 20.46 -0.07
CA SER A 432 15.19 21.84 0.41
C SER A 432 14.42 21.93 1.74
N LEU A 433 13.85 20.82 2.21
CA LEU A 433 13.00 20.81 3.42
C LEU A 433 13.81 20.43 4.66
N ALA A 434 13.57 21.13 5.77
CA ALA A 434 14.03 20.72 7.09
C ALA A 434 13.10 19.62 7.69
N GLU A 435 13.55 18.98 8.77
CA GLU A 435 12.84 17.87 9.44
C GLU A 435 11.37 18.18 9.75
N VAL A 436 11.07 19.31 10.40
CA VAL A 436 9.70 19.62 10.83
C VAL A 436 8.75 19.88 9.64
N PRO A 437 9.09 20.73 8.64
CA PRO A 437 8.29 20.84 7.42
C PRO A 437 8.12 19.52 6.68
N LEU A 438 9.16 18.68 6.64
CA LEU A 438 9.10 17.36 5.99
C LEU A 438 8.12 16.43 6.72
N PHE A 439 8.17 16.37 8.06
CA PHE A 439 7.23 15.60 8.87
C PHE A 439 5.78 16.03 8.61
N ILE A 440 5.50 17.34 8.70
CA ILE A 440 4.14 17.88 8.51
C ILE A 440 3.68 17.62 7.07
N GLY A 441 4.56 17.84 6.09
CA GLY A 441 4.31 17.57 4.68
C GLY A 441 3.95 16.09 4.46
N ALA A 442 4.74 15.17 5.00
CA ALA A 442 4.48 13.73 4.91
C ALA A 442 3.16 13.34 5.57
N THR A 443 2.85 13.82 6.78
CA THR A 443 1.56 13.55 7.45
C THR A 443 0.36 14.02 6.63
N ILE A 444 0.41 15.23 6.06
CA ILE A 444 -0.69 15.77 5.27
C ILE A 444 -0.79 15.02 3.93
N LEU A 445 0.31 14.81 3.23
CA LEU A 445 0.31 14.11 1.94
C LEU A 445 -0.19 12.67 2.08
N THR A 446 0.19 11.96 3.14
CA THR A 446 -0.31 10.62 3.43
C THR A 446 -1.81 10.61 3.75
N ALA A 447 -2.40 11.68 4.29
CA ALA A 447 -3.86 11.72 4.43
C ALA A 447 -4.59 11.56 3.09
N PHE A 448 -3.91 11.85 1.98
CA PHE A 448 -4.45 11.80 0.62
C PHE A 448 -3.79 10.72 -0.25
N ASN A 449 -2.74 10.05 0.22
CA ASN A 449 -1.99 9.07 -0.56
C ASN A 449 -1.59 7.90 0.34
N ASP A 450 -1.33 6.74 -0.24
CA ASP A 450 -0.87 5.60 0.54
C ASP A 450 0.48 5.91 1.23
N ASN A 451 0.60 5.51 2.48
CA ASN A 451 1.79 5.75 3.29
C ASN A 451 3.06 5.14 2.69
N ALA A 452 2.98 3.98 2.02
CA ALA A 452 4.12 3.32 1.40
C ALA A 452 4.60 4.07 0.16
N ALA A 453 3.70 4.74 -0.56
CA ALA A 453 4.09 5.60 -1.68
C ALA A 453 4.99 6.76 -1.21
N ILE A 454 4.63 7.42 -0.10
CA ILE A 454 5.40 8.56 0.41
C ILE A 454 6.79 8.14 0.87
N THR A 455 6.91 7.05 1.63
CA THR A 455 8.22 6.59 2.13
C THR A 455 9.08 5.98 1.02
N PHE A 456 8.46 5.29 0.05
CA PHE A 456 9.18 4.82 -1.13
C PHE A 456 9.78 5.98 -1.93
N LEU A 457 9.01 7.03 -2.22
CA LEU A 457 9.56 8.20 -2.92
C LEU A 457 10.69 8.87 -2.14
N ALA A 458 10.61 8.85 -0.80
CA ALA A 458 11.65 9.39 0.07
C ALA A 458 12.95 8.56 0.03
N SER A 459 12.87 7.22 -0.05
CA SER A 459 14.08 6.39 -0.16
C SER A 459 14.83 6.57 -1.48
N GLN A 460 14.18 7.17 -2.49
CA GLN A 460 14.82 7.54 -3.74
C GLN A 460 15.66 8.83 -3.66
N VAL A 461 15.66 9.54 -2.53
CA VAL A 461 16.39 10.82 -2.36
C VAL A 461 17.77 10.59 -1.75
N PRO A 462 18.87 10.86 -2.47
CA PRO A 462 20.23 10.58 -1.96
C PRO A 462 20.63 11.40 -0.72
N VAL A 463 20.03 12.58 -0.53
CA VAL A 463 20.23 13.38 0.70
C VAL A 463 19.74 12.62 1.93
N PHE A 464 18.71 11.78 1.80
CA PHE A 464 18.18 10.99 2.92
C PHE A 464 19.03 9.75 3.16
N SER A 465 19.63 9.16 2.13
CA SER A 465 20.44 7.94 2.29
C SER A 465 21.62 8.12 3.26
N PRO A 466 21.90 7.16 4.17
CA PRO A 466 23.08 7.20 5.01
C PRO A 466 24.36 6.96 4.21
N ASP A 467 24.25 6.34 3.02
CA ASP A 467 25.36 6.10 2.10
C ASP A 467 25.26 6.98 0.86
N GLN A 468 26.42 7.31 0.29
CA GLN A 468 26.55 8.05 -0.96
C GLN A 468 27.49 7.31 -1.91
N PHE A 469 27.15 7.33 -3.20
CA PHE A 469 27.98 6.73 -4.24
C PHE A 469 28.89 7.80 -4.83
N ILE A 470 30.20 7.71 -4.56
CA ILE A 470 31.20 8.67 -5.02
C ILE A 470 32.31 7.90 -5.73
N ALA A 471 32.65 8.31 -6.95
CA ALA A 471 33.76 7.75 -7.73
C ALA A 471 33.74 6.20 -7.84
N GLY A 472 32.56 5.61 -8.03
CA GLY A 472 32.41 4.16 -8.17
C GLY A 472 32.37 3.38 -6.86
N GLN A 473 32.38 4.06 -5.71
CA GLN A 473 32.39 3.43 -4.38
C GLN A 473 31.26 3.96 -3.50
N TRP A 474 30.64 3.06 -2.74
CA TRP A 474 29.70 3.41 -1.67
C TRP A 474 30.49 3.87 -0.44
N ILE A 475 30.19 5.07 0.04
CA ILE A 475 30.81 5.67 1.22
C ILE A 475 29.70 6.06 2.19
N SER A 476 29.78 5.62 3.44
CA SER A 476 28.85 6.04 4.49
C SER A 476 29.12 7.47 4.92
N LYS A 477 28.06 8.28 5.04
CA LYS A 477 28.12 9.62 5.62
C LYS A 477 28.58 9.53 7.07
N THR A 478 29.24 10.57 7.57
CA THR A 478 29.69 10.66 8.97
C THR A 478 29.43 12.05 9.55
N GLY A 479 29.44 12.16 10.89
CA GLY A 479 29.27 13.43 11.59
C GLY A 479 27.92 14.10 11.31
N ALA A 480 27.94 15.42 11.06
CA ALA A 480 26.72 16.22 10.88
C ALA A 480 25.91 15.83 9.64
N ALA A 481 26.57 15.35 8.57
CA ALA A 481 25.87 14.92 7.36
C ALA A 481 25.02 13.66 7.61
N LEU A 482 25.56 12.69 8.35
CA LEU A 482 24.82 11.48 8.73
C LEU A 482 23.65 11.82 9.67
N ALA A 483 23.89 12.66 10.68
CA ALA A 483 22.85 13.07 11.62
C ALA A 483 21.69 13.78 10.92
N ASN A 484 21.97 14.63 9.93
CA ASN A 484 20.95 15.29 9.12
C ASN A 484 20.15 14.27 8.29
N SER A 485 20.82 13.37 7.56
CA SER A 485 20.16 12.30 6.82
C SER A 485 19.20 11.49 7.71
N GLN A 486 19.67 11.03 8.87
CA GLN A 486 18.86 10.28 9.84
C GLN A 486 17.66 11.08 10.37
N GLY A 487 17.83 12.39 10.61
CA GLY A 487 16.73 13.28 10.99
C GLY A 487 15.64 13.37 9.90
N LEU A 488 16.05 13.48 8.63
CA LEU A 488 15.13 13.52 7.49
C LEU A 488 14.44 12.17 7.25
N GLU A 489 15.20 11.07 7.30
CA GLU A 489 14.68 9.69 7.23
C GLU A 489 13.61 9.45 8.30
N TYR A 490 13.91 9.83 9.55
CA TYR A 490 12.97 9.73 10.65
C TYR A 490 11.73 10.61 10.41
N ALA A 491 11.92 11.89 10.07
CA ALA A 491 10.83 12.84 9.90
C ALA A 491 9.83 12.39 8.83
N VAL A 492 10.31 11.92 7.67
CA VAL A 492 9.42 11.50 6.58
C VAL A 492 8.64 10.23 6.92
N VAL A 493 9.27 9.24 7.55
CA VAL A 493 8.56 8.00 7.93
C VAL A 493 7.61 8.26 9.09
N ALA A 494 8.06 8.95 10.13
CA ALA A 494 7.22 9.30 11.28
C ALA A 494 6.01 10.13 10.83
N GLY A 495 6.21 11.05 9.90
CA GLY A 495 5.13 11.83 9.30
C GLY A 495 4.16 10.96 8.51
N ALA A 496 4.66 10.07 7.65
CA ALA A 496 3.83 9.17 6.84
C ALA A 496 2.99 8.21 7.71
N VAL A 497 3.59 7.52 8.68
CA VAL A 497 2.85 6.58 9.55
C VAL A 497 1.83 7.31 10.45
N THR A 498 2.12 8.56 10.85
CA THR A 498 1.18 9.40 11.61
C THR A 498 -0.03 9.80 10.78
N GLY A 499 0.18 10.08 9.48
CA GLY A 499 -0.88 10.45 8.54
C GLY A 499 -1.73 9.29 8.05
N GLY A 500 -1.21 8.05 8.09
CA GLY A 500 -1.85 6.86 7.53
C GLY A 500 -3.22 6.49 8.12
N GLY A 501 -3.60 7.06 9.27
CA GLY A 501 -4.91 6.87 9.87
C GLY A 501 -5.96 7.95 9.56
N LEU A 502 -5.59 9.05 8.90
CA LEU A 502 -6.45 10.23 8.74
C LEU A 502 -7.63 9.99 7.80
N THR A 503 -7.45 9.15 6.78
CA THR A 503 -8.49 8.86 5.79
C THR A 503 -8.47 7.38 5.38
N VAL A 504 -9.51 6.99 4.64
CA VAL A 504 -9.70 5.62 4.14
C VAL A 504 -8.63 5.22 3.13
N ILE A 505 -8.08 6.18 2.37
CA ILE A 505 -7.12 5.92 1.30
C ILE A 505 -5.67 6.07 1.75
N ALA A 506 -5.45 6.55 2.98
CA ALA A 506 -4.13 6.85 3.51
C ALA A 506 -3.28 5.61 3.82
N ASN A 507 -3.93 4.45 3.96
CA ASN A 507 -3.26 3.18 4.23
C ASN A 507 -4.13 2.00 3.74
N ALA A 508 -3.52 1.01 3.10
CA ALA A 508 -4.17 -0.17 2.54
C ALA A 508 -5.11 -0.97 3.48
N PRO A 509 -4.88 -1.08 4.80
CA PRO A 509 -5.81 -1.72 5.74
C PRO A 509 -7.12 -0.95 5.95
N ASN A 510 -7.12 0.39 5.83
CA ASN A 510 -8.26 1.23 6.21
C ASN A 510 -9.56 0.89 5.45
N PRO A 511 -9.55 0.66 4.13
CA PRO A 511 -10.73 0.19 3.39
C PRO A 511 -11.29 -1.14 3.92
N ALA A 512 -10.43 -2.07 4.34
CA ALA A 512 -10.87 -3.35 4.91
C ALA A 512 -11.59 -3.14 6.25
N GLY A 513 -11.01 -2.35 7.15
CA GLY A 513 -11.62 -1.99 8.42
C GLY A 513 -12.96 -1.25 8.24
N GLN A 514 -13.00 -0.30 7.31
CA GLN A 514 -14.24 0.40 6.96
C GLN A 514 -15.30 -0.56 6.42
N SER A 515 -14.95 -1.44 5.48
CA SER A 515 -15.90 -2.36 4.85
C SER A 515 -16.57 -3.26 5.88
N ILE A 516 -15.78 -3.85 6.78
CA ILE A 516 -16.26 -4.71 7.88
C ILE A 516 -17.21 -3.97 8.81
N LEU A 517 -16.88 -2.73 9.17
CA LEU A 517 -17.66 -1.95 10.14
C LEU A 517 -18.81 -1.16 9.52
N SER A 518 -18.84 -1.00 8.19
CA SER A 518 -19.80 -0.16 7.46
C SER A 518 -21.26 -0.51 7.76
N LYS A 519 -21.57 -1.81 7.93
CA LYS A 519 -22.91 -2.32 8.25
C LYS A 519 -23.51 -1.79 9.56
N TYR A 520 -22.68 -1.28 10.46
CA TYR A 520 -23.12 -0.71 11.75
C TYR A 520 -23.40 0.80 11.68
N PHE A 521 -23.24 1.42 10.50
CA PHE A 521 -23.54 2.82 10.23
C PHE A 521 -24.77 2.93 9.32
N LYS A 522 -25.81 3.65 9.76
CA LYS A 522 -27.11 3.75 9.05
C LYS A 522 -26.97 4.27 7.61
N ASP A 523 -26.08 5.22 7.38
CA ASP A 523 -25.84 5.88 6.08
C ASP A 523 -24.45 5.56 5.50
N GLY A 524 -23.81 4.48 5.99
CA GLY A 524 -22.40 4.21 5.73
C GLY A 524 -21.44 5.14 6.49
N VAL A 525 -20.14 4.98 6.22
CA VAL A 525 -19.07 5.74 6.88
C VAL A 525 -18.84 7.06 6.15
N SER A 526 -19.06 8.18 6.85
CA SER A 526 -18.78 9.53 6.33
C SER A 526 -17.29 9.85 6.40
N PRO A 527 -16.62 10.18 5.28
CA PRO A 527 -15.20 10.51 5.27
C PRO A 527 -14.83 11.68 6.18
N PHE A 528 -15.67 12.72 6.21
CA PHE A 528 -15.43 13.90 7.05
C PHE A 528 -15.53 13.58 8.55
N LYS A 529 -16.51 12.76 8.96
CA LYS A 529 -16.65 12.35 10.37
C LYS A 529 -15.53 11.41 10.79
N LEU A 530 -15.05 10.55 9.88
CA LEU A 530 -13.87 9.71 10.11
C LEU A 530 -12.62 10.59 10.34
N LEU A 531 -12.38 11.57 9.47
CA LEU A 531 -11.26 12.51 9.61
C LEU A 531 -11.28 13.20 10.98
N LEU A 532 -12.45 13.69 11.41
CA LEU A 532 -12.61 14.28 12.73
C LEU A 532 -12.32 13.30 13.88
N GLY A 533 -12.71 12.03 13.72
CA GLY A 533 -12.42 10.97 14.70
C GLY A 533 -10.94 10.60 14.78
N ALA A 534 -10.20 10.71 13.67
CA ALA A 534 -8.77 10.43 13.56
C ALA A 534 -7.87 11.62 13.95
N LEU A 535 -8.37 12.86 13.87
CA LEU A 535 -7.57 14.06 14.09
C LEU A 535 -6.88 14.11 15.46
N PHE A 536 -7.61 13.83 16.54
CA PHE A 536 -7.03 13.84 17.89
C PHE A 536 -5.93 12.77 18.06
N PRO A 537 -6.14 11.47 17.76
CA PRO A 537 -5.07 10.49 17.88
C PRO A 537 -3.89 10.81 16.98
N THR A 538 -4.10 11.33 15.76
CA THR A 538 -3.01 11.80 14.89
C THR A 538 -2.20 12.92 15.54
N LEU A 539 -2.85 13.91 16.19
CA LEU A 539 -2.14 14.98 16.90
C LEU A 539 -1.36 14.44 18.10
N VAL A 540 -1.89 13.46 18.84
CA VAL A 540 -1.16 12.78 19.92
C VAL A 540 0.10 12.11 19.36
N MET A 541 -0.02 11.37 18.25
CA MET A 541 1.12 10.73 17.59
C MET A 541 2.15 11.75 17.10
N ALA A 542 1.69 12.82 16.44
CA ALA A 542 2.56 13.89 15.97
C ALA A 542 3.36 14.52 17.11
N CYS A 543 2.70 14.82 18.23
CA CYS A 543 3.37 15.32 19.42
C CYS A 543 4.42 14.32 19.95
N VAL A 544 4.08 13.04 20.03
CA VAL A 544 4.99 12.00 20.54
C VAL A 544 6.22 11.82 19.62
N PHE A 545 6.03 11.85 18.30
CA PHE A 545 7.13 11.70 17.34
C PHE A 545 8.00 12.96 17.17
N ILE A 546 7.44 14.17 17.32
CA ILE A 546 8.20 15.42 17.18
C ILE A 546 8.89 15.84 18.48
N VAL A 547 8.20 15.72 19.63
CA VAL A 547 8.67 16.32 20.89
C VAL A 547 9.68 15.41 21.59
N LEU A 548 9.57 14.10 21.42
CA LEU A 548 10.49 13.17 22.06
C LEU A 548 11.77 13.02 21.23
N PRO A 549 12.96 13.19 21.82
CA PRO A 549 14.23 13.23 21.06
C PRO A 549 14.46 11.93 20.31
N HIS A 550 14.69 11.95 19.00
CA HIS A 550 14.83 10.79 18.12
C HIS A 550 16.26 10.43 17.73
#